data_AF-A0A366E8G7-F1
#
_entry.id   AF-A0A366E8G7-F1
#
_cell.length_a   1.000
_cell.length_b   1.000
_cell.length_c   1.000
_cell.angle_alpha   90.00
_cell.angle_beta   90.00
_cell.angle_gamma   90.00
#
_symmetry.space_group_name_H-M   'P 1'
#
loop_
_entity.id
_entity.type
_entity.pdbx_description
1 polymer ?
#
loop_
_entity_poly.entity_id
_entity_poly.type
_entity_poly.pdbx_seq_one_letter_code
_entity_poly.pdbx_strand_id
1 'polypeptide(L)'
;MSSLLPKGMRAIATNIAAESSAGGFILPGDRVDVVLTRENRNPQPSALPFFTETILENVRVLAIDQTIKEDDAGKKDIMGRTATLEVTQGQAEILAAAQSMADRINLTLRSVRDAEPEATSSSGYLVMSPGKNGPVKMIKSGNLSEVGIN
;
A
#
# COMPACT_ATOMS: atom_id res chain seq x y z
N MET A 1 -6.21 23.82 8.11
CA MET A 1 -5.69 22.67 7.34
C MET A 1 -4.53 21.94 8.03
N SER A 2 -3.70 22.58 8.86
CA SER A 2 -2.59 21.91 9.60
C SER A 2 -3.01 21.02 10.79
N SER A 3 -4.30 21.02 11.18
CA SER A 3 -4.79 20.35 12.41
C SER A 3 -5.31 18.91 12.22
N LEU A 4 -5.22 18.35 11.01
CA LEU A 4 -5.75 17.01 10.69
C LEU A 4 -4.67 15.92 10.66
N LEU A 5 -3.39 16.30 10.65
CA LEU A 5 -2.28 15.35 10.61
C LEU A 5 -1.88 14.96 12.04
N PRO A 6 -1.68 13.66 12.32
CA PRO A 6 -1.09 13.22 13.58
C PRO A 6 0.31 13.82 13.79
N LYS A 7 0.73 13.93 15.05
CA LYS A 7 2.08 14.40 15.39
C LYS A 7 3.14 13.57 14.68
N GLY A 8 4.05 14.24 13.98
CA GLY A 8 5.15 13.59 13.25
C GLY A 8 4.81 13.20 11.80
N MET A 9 3.55 13.31 11.39
CA MET A 9 3.12 13.10 10.01
C MET A 9 3.17 14.41 9.21
N ARG A 10 3.31 14.26 7.89
CA ARG A 10 3.32 15.31 6.87
C ARG A 10 2.37 14.90 5.74
N ALA A 11 1.86 15.88 5.03
CA ALA A 11 1.16 15.67 3.78
C ALA A 11 2.11 15.99 2.63
N ILE A 12 2.19 15.09 1.63
CA ILE A 12 2.92 15.35 0.39
C ILE A 12 2.02 15.06 -0.80
N ALA A 13 1.99 15.99 -1.75
CA ALA A 13 1.32 15.80 -3.03
C ALA A 13 2.25 15.03 -3.97
N THR A 14 1.72 14.01 -4.65
CA THR A 14 2.46 13.17 -5.59
C THR A 14 1.65 13.01 -6.86
N ASN A 15 2.28 13.26 -8.00
CA ASN A 15 1.68 13.00 -9.29
C ASN A 15 1.63 11.49 -9.53
N ILE A 16 0.44 11.00 -9.87
CA ILE A 16 0.19 9.59 -10.11
C ILE A 16 -0.34 9.40 -11.54
N ALA A 17 -0.12 8.24 -12.13
CA ALA A 17 -0.69 7.94 -13.44
C ALA A 17 -2.22 8.01 -13.38
N ALA A 18 -2.88 8.54 -14.42
CA ALA A 18 -4.34 8.71 -14.42
C ALA A 18 -5.10 7.38 -14.22
N GLU A 19 -4.52 6.27 -14.68
CA GLU A 19 -5.06 4.91 -14.54
C GLU A 19 -4.84 4.32 -13.14
N SER A 20 -3.88 4.86 -12.38
CA SER A 20 -3.38 4.27 -11.14
C SER A 20 -4.35 4.29 -9.96
N SER A 21 -5.45 5.06 -10.02
CA SER A 21 -6.39 5.17 -8.89
C SER A 21 -7.33 3.97 -8.76
N ALA A 22 -6.87 2.76 -9.12
CA ALA A 22 -7.68 1.55 -9.27
C ALA A 22 -8.98 1.78 -10.05
N GLY A 23 -9.01 2.68 -11.05
CA GLY A 23 -10.24 3.04 -11.77
C GLY A 23 -11.15 4.07 -11.09
N GLY A 24 -10.64 4.82 -10.10
CA GLY A 24 -11.41 5.82 -9.33
C GLY A 24 -11.95 5.31 -7.99
N PHE A 25 -11.55 4.10 -7.58
CA PHE A 25 -11.98 3.50 -6.31
C PHE A 25 -11.13 3.93 -5.11
N ILE A 26 -9.96 4.54 -5.33
CA ILE A 26 -9.15 5.10 -4.24
C ILE A 26 -9.80 6.41 -3.78
N LEU A 27 -10.27 6.43 -2.54
CA LEU A 27 -10.93 7.57 -1.91
C LEU A 27 -10.08 8.15 -0.76
N PRO A 28 -10.31 9.42 -0.38
CA PRO A 28 -9.75 9.97 0.85
C PRO A 28 -10.08 9.10 2.06
N GLY A 29 -9.06 8.71 2.81
CA GLY A 29 -9.16 7.80 3.95
C GLY A 29 -8.64 6.40 3.67
N ASP A 30 -8.58 5.97 2.41
CA ASP A 30 -8.08 4.65 2.04
C ASP A 30 -6.58 4.50 2.30
N ARG A 31 -6.14 3.24 2.40
CA ARG A 31 -4.72 2.90 2.46
C ARG A 31 -4.26 2.30 1.15
N VAL A 32 -3.08 2.70 0.72
CA VAL A 32 -2.47 2.31 -0.54
C VAL A 32 -1.01 1.95 -0.33
N ASP A 33 -0.48 1.14 -1.24
CA ASP A 33 0.95 1.07 -1.44
C ASP A 33 1.33 1.95 -2.64
N VAL A 34 2.54 2.51 -2.61
CA VAL A 34 3.07 3.38 -3.65
C VAL A 34 4.09 2.61 -4.47
N VAL A 35 3.79 2.44 -5.75
CA VAL A 35 4.62 1.68 -6.68
C VAL A 35 5.26 2.64 -7.67
N LEU A 36 6.58 2.62 -7.73
CA LEU A 36 7.39 3.37 -8.68
C LEU A 36 7.72 2.49 -9.87
N THR A 37 7.59 3.03 -11.08
CA THR A 37 8.12 2.44 -12.31
C THR A 37 9.06 3.42 -13.00
N ARG A 38 10.21 2.93 -13.42
CA ARG A 38 11.22 3.67 -14.19
C ARG A 38 11.79 2.81 -15.31
N GLU A 39 12.11 3.42 -16.43
CA GLU A 39 12.73 2.79 -17.58
C GLU A 39 14.18 2.40 -17.24
N ASN A 40 14.55 1.21 -17.69
CA ASN A 40 15.91 0.75 -17.68
C ASN A 40 16.64 1.37 -18.87
N ARG A 41 17.26 2.53 -18.67
CA ARG A 41 17.96 3.29 -19.73
C ARG A 41 19.23 2.61 -20.29
N ASN A 42 19.69 1.52 -19.67
CA ASN A 42 20.81 0.74 -20.19
C ASN A 42 20.55 -0.76 -19.95
N PRO A 43 19.56 -1.35 -20.63
CA PRO A 43 19.19 -2.72 -20.39
C PRO A 43 20.26 -3.64 -20.97
N GLN A 44 20.77 -4.57 -20.16
CA GLN A 44 21.50 -5.71 -20.71
C GLN A 44 20.58 -6.49 -21.67
N PRO A 45 21.13 -7.26 -22.63
CA PRO A 45 20.34 -7.96 -23.66
C PRO A 45 19.20 -8.86 -23.13
N SER A 46 19.24 -9.22 -21.86
CA SER A 46 18.27 -10.09 -21.18
C SER A 46 17.48 -9.39 -20.06
N ALA A 47 17.71 -8.09 -19.84
CA ALA A 47 17.07 -7.34 -18.76
C ALA A 47 15.70 -6.81 -19.18
N LEU A 48 14.79 -6.71 -18.21
CA LEU A 48 13.50 -6.07 -18.44
C LEU A 48 13.68 -4.57 -18.78
N PRO A 49 12.82 -4.02 -19.65
CA PRO A 49 12.89 -2.61 -20.04
C PRO A 49 12.47 -1.65 -18.93
N PHE A 50 11.85 -2.15 -17.86
CA PHE A 50 11.40 -1.34 -16.74
C PHE A 50 11.81 -1.98 -15.41
N PHE A 51 12.11 -1.12 -14.43
CA PHE A 51 12.20 -1.46 -13.02
C PHE A 51 10.95 -0.95 -12.32
N THR A 52 10.28 -1.85 -11.59
CA THR A 52 9.10 -1.54 -10.80
C THR A 52 9.31 -2.02 -9.37
N GLU A 53 9.07 -1.13 -8.40
CA GLU A 53 9.23 -1.44 -6.98
C GLU A 53 8.18 -0.72 -6.13
N THR A 54 7.75 -1.37 -5.04
CA THR A 54 6.94 -0.72 -4.01
C THR A 54 7.87 0.08 -3.09
N ILE A 55 7.73 1.40 -3.12
CA ILE A 55 8.60 2.31 -2.34
C ILE A 55 8.01 2.67 -0.98
N LEU A 56 6.68 2.57 -0.83
CA LEU A 56 5.98 2.77 0.43
C LEU A 56 4.80 1.83 0.51
N GLU A 57 4.51 1.36 1.73
CA GLU A 57 3.37 0.48 2.00
C GLU A 57 2.44 1.10 3.04
N ASN A 58 1.16 0.73 2.95
CA ASN A 58 0.13 1.06 3.93
C ASN A 58 -0.02 2.57 4.22
N VAL A 59 0.15 3.40 3.20
CA VAL A 59 0.09 4.85 3.27
C VAL A 59 -1.36 5.32 3.17
N ARG A 60 -1.77 6.24 4.04
CA ARG A 60 -3.12 6.79 4.00
C ARG A 60 -3.24 7.90 2.96
N VAL A 61 -4.29 7.85 2.16
CA VAL A 61 -4.64 8.91 1.21
C VAL A 61 -5.47 9.97 1.92
N LEU A 62 -5.04 11.23 1.81
CA LEU A 62 -5.74 12.39 2.38
C LEU A 62 -6.66 13.07 1.37
N ALA A 63 -6.24 13.11 0.10
CA ALA A 63 -7.00 13.70 -0.99
C ALA A 63 -6.57 13.11 -2.34
N ILE A 64 -7.49 13.12 -3.31
CA ILE A 64 -7.22 12.82 -4.71
C ILE A 64 -7.79 13.96 -5.53
N ASP A 65 -6.93 14.61 -6.31
CA ASP A 65 -7.29 15.71 -7.20
C ASP A 65 -6.96 15.34 -8.65
N GLN A 66 -7.75 15.87 -9.58
CA GLN A 66 -7.49 15.76 -11.01
C GLN A 66 -7.01 17.12 -11.52
N THR A 67 -5.87 17.13 -12.21
CA THR A 67 -5.40 18.32 -12.92
C THR A 67 -6.07 18.33 -14.30
N ILE A 68 -6.97 19.29 -14.49
CA ILE A 68 -7.65 19.53 -15.76
C ILE A 68 -7.01 20.75 -16.41
N LYS A 69 -6.58 20.62 -17.66
CA LYS A 69 -6.15 21.75 -18.48
C LYS A 69 -7.21 22.03 -19.53
N GLU A 70 -7.62 23.29 -19.61
CA GLU A 70 -8.48 23.78 -20.68
C GLU A 70 -7.57 24.36 -21.77
N ASP A 71 -7.74 23.91 -23.02
CA ASP A 71 -7.04 24.50 -24.16
C ASP A 71 -7.73 25.80 -24.63
N ASP A 72 -7.06 26.55 -25.52
CA ASP A 72 -7.58 27.81 -26.07
C ASP A 72 -8.89 27.62 -26.87
N ALA A 73 -9.28 26.38 -27.18
CA ALA A 73 -10.53 26.02 -27.83
C ALA A 73 -11.64 25.60 -26.84
N GLY A 74 -11.40 25.72 -25.53
CA GLY A 74 -12.36 25.36 -24.47
C GLY A 74 -12.51 23.86 -24.22
N LYS A 75 -11.62 23.03 -24.79
CA LYS A 75 -11.61 21.58 -24.55
C LYS A 75 -10.83 21.31 -23.26
N LYS A 76 -11.52 20.68 -22.31
CA LYS A 76 -10.94 20.24 -21.03
C LYS A 76 -10.32 18.87 -21.21
N ASP A 77 -9.00 18.80 -21.06
CA ASP A 77 -8.24 17.54 -21.05
C ASP A 77 -7.70 17.25 -19.65
N ILE A 78 -7.75 15.99 -19.24
CA ILE A 78 -7.27 15.56 -17.93
C ILE A 78 -5.77 15.29 -18.07
N MET A 79 -4.95 16.23 -17.59
CA MET A 79 -3.49 16.14 -17.73
C MET A 79 -2.83 15.21 -16.70
N GLY A 80 -3.47 14.96 -15.56
CA GLY A 80 -2.88 14.13 -14.52
C GLY A 80 -3.75 14.01 -13.28
N ARG A 81 -3.37 13.09 -12.40
CA ARG A 81 -3.95 12.95 -11.07
C ARG A 81 -2.89 13.21 -10.02
N THR A 82 -3.29 13.84 -8.93
CA THR A 82 -2.43 14.12 -7.79
C THR A 82 -3.05 13.49 -6.56
N ALA A 83 -2.27 12.71 -5.83
CA ALA A 83 -2.66 12.19 -4.53
C ALA A 83 -1.93 12.96 -3.44
N THR A 84 -2.65 13.36 -2.41
CA THR A 84 -2.06 13.86 -1.17
C THR A 84 -1.98 12.71 -0.18
N LEU A 85 -0.76 12.36 0.25
CA LEU A 85 -0.48 11.20 1.09
C LEU A 85 -0.06 11.63 2.51
N GLU A 86 -0.55 10.92 3.52
CA GLU A 86 -0.11 11.05 4.91
C GLU A 86 1.15 10.20 5.14
N VAL A 87 2.27 10.84 5.40
CA VAL A 87 3.58 10.19 5.47
C VAL A 87 4.42 10.69 6.63
N THR A 88 5.37 9.88 7.08
CA THR A 88 6.42 10.34 8.01
C THR A 88 7.43 11.24 7.28
N GLN A 89 8.36 11.86 8.03
CA GLN A 89 9.42 12.68 7.44
C GLN A 89 10.27 11.91 6.40
N GLY A 90 10.81 10.76 6.79
CA GLY A 90 11.68 9.98 5.89
C GLY A 90 10.93 9.47 4.66
N GLN A 91 9.66 9.10 4.81
CA GLN A 91 8.81 8.71 3.69
C GLN A 91 8.52 9.87 2.73
N ALA A 92 8.39 11.10 3.24
CA ALA A 92 8.26 12.29 2.40
C ALA A 92 9.52 12.54 1.56
N GLU A 93 10.70 12.35 2.14
CA GLU A 93 11.98 12.46 1.44
C GLU A 93 12.12 11.37 0.36
N ILE A 94 11.73 10.13 0.66
CA ILE A 94 11.68 9.02 -0.31
C ILE A 94 10.74 9.37 -1.47
N LEU A 95 9.53 9.86 -1.19
CA LEU A 95 8.58 10.27 -2.24
C LEU A 95 9.08 11.42 -3.09
N ALA A 96 9.76 12.40 -2.50
CA ALA A 96 10.34 13.52 -3.24
C ALA A 96 11.44 13.04 -4.21
N ALA A 97 12.32 12.14 -3.74
CA ALA A 97 13.33 11.52 -4.58
C ALA A 97 12.71 10.65 -5.68
N ALA A 98 11.71 9.83 -5.33
CA ALA A 98 10.96 8.99 -6.25
C ALA A 98 10.33 9.79 -7.39
N GLN A 99 9.67 10.92 -7.08
CA GLN A 99 9.07 11.80 -8.09
C GLN A 99 10.09 12.36 -9.09
N SER A 100 11.34 12.52 -8.68
CA SER A 100 12.38 13.07 -9.56
C SER A 100 12.98 12.02 -10.51
N MET A 101 12.84 10.72 -10.19
CA MET A 101 13.46 9.63 -10.94
C MET A 101 12.46 8.68 -11.62
N ALA A 102 11.20 8.68 -11.19
CA ALA A 102 10.15 7.84 -11.73
C ALA A 102 9.69 8.36 -13.10
N ASP A 103 9.45 7.44 -14.02
CA ASP A 103 8.65 7.77 -15.21
C ASP A 103 7.17 7.70 -14.86
N ARG A 104 6.78 6.81 -13.94
CA ARG A 104 5.41 6.64 -13.45
C ARG A 104 5.36 6.27 -11.98
N ILE A 105 4.39 6.84 -11.26
CA ILE A 105 4.00 6.42 -9.91
C ILE A 105 2.56 5.92 -9.97
N ASN A 106 2.34 4.73 -9.41
CA ASN A 106 1.02 4.12 -9.27
C ASN A 106 0.67 3.92 -7.80
N LEU A 107 -0.62 3.93 -7.51
CA LEU A 107 -1.15 3.56 -6.20
C LEU A 107 -1.86 2.23 -6.30
N THR A 108 -1.60 1.33 -5.35
CA THR A 108 -2.34 0.07 -5.25
C THR A 108 -3.23 0.11 -4.02
N LEU A 109 -4.54 0.03 -4.23
CA LEU A 109 -5.51 0.05 -3.14
C LEU A 109 -5.34 -1.20 -2.27
N ARG A 110 -5.15 -0.98 -0.97
CA ARG A 110 -5.02 -2.07 0.01
C ARG A 110 -6.41 -2.52 0.45
N SER A 111 -6.59 -3.83 0.57
CA SER A 111 -7.81 -4.38 1.18
C SER A 111 -7.94 -3.86 2.61
N VAL A 112 -9.17 -3.51 3.00
CA VAL A 112 -9.49 -3.07 4.37
C VAL A 112 -9.09 -4.10 5.44
N ARG A 113 -9.01 -5.39 5.07
CA ARG A 113 -8.60 -6.47 5.99
C ARG A 113 -7.09 -6.52 6.22
N ASP A 114 -6.32 -6.00 5.27
CA ASP A 114 -4.84 -6.00 5.32
C ASP A 114 -4.29 -4.64 5.78
N ALA A 115 -5.12 -3.59 5.74
CA ALA A 115 -4.78 -2.21 6.08
C ALA A 115 -4.77 -1.93 7.59
N GLU A 116 -5.48 -2.73 8.38
CA GLU A 116 -5.30 -2.74 9.83
C GLU A 116 -3.98 -3.46 10.16
N PRO A 117 -3.10 -2.89 11.00
CA PRO A 117 -2.05 -3.71 11.60
C PRO A 117 -2.79 -4.80 12.36
N GLU A 118 -2.60 -6.07 11.98
CA GLU A 118 -3.32 -7.20 12.58
C GLU A 118 -3.37 -7.04 14.10
N ALA A 119 -4.51 -6.58 14.61
CA ALA A 119 -4.93 -6.87 15.97
C ALA A 119 -5.52 -8.28 15.94
N THR A 120 -4.76 -9.26 15.46
CA THR A 120 -5.09 -10.66 15.66
C THR A 120 -4.83 -10.94 17.13
N SER A 121 -5.81 -10.58 17.94
CA SER A 121 -6.42 -11.46 18.92
C SER A 121 -5.73 -12.83 19.05
N SER A 122 -4.60 -12.84 19.74
CA SER A 122 -4.08 -14.02 20.45
C SER A 122 -5.07 -14.55 21.51
N SER A 123 -6.22 -13.90 21.67
CA SER A 123 -7.37 -14.34 22.46
C SER A 123 -8.28 -15.26 21.66
N GLY A 124 -7.73 -16.37 21.17
CA GLY A 124 -8.48 -17.43 20.49
C GLY A 124 -8.05 -18.84 20.90
N TYR A 125 -6.95 -19.00 21.63
CA TYR A 125 -6.71 -20.23 22.38
C TYR A 125 -7.50 -20.14 23.68
N LEU A 126 -8.76 -20.55 23.60
CA LEU A 126 -9.49 -20.97 24.79
C LEU A 126 -8.61 -22.01 25.49
N VAL A 127 -8.18 -21.63 26.69
CA VAL A 127 -7.62 -22.51 27.70
C VAL A 127 -8.59 -23.67 27.88
N MET A 128 -8.38 -24.76 27.16
CA MET A 128 -8.79 -26.09 27.60
C MET A 128 -7.57 -26.66 28.29
N SER A 129 -7.61 -26.59 29.62
CA SER A 129 -6.81 -27.44 30.48
C SER A 129 -7.55 -28.79 30.60
N PRO A 130 -7.13 -29.86 29.92
CA PRO A 130 -7.30 -31.19 30.46
C PRO A 130 -6.12 -31.45 31.40
N GLY A 131 -6.41 -32.02 32.57
CA GLY A 131 -5.41 -32.29 33.59
C GLY A 131 -4.20 -33.07 33.07
N LYS A 132 -3.09 -32.92 33.82
CA LYS A 132 -1.90 -33.77 33.81
C LYS A 132 -2.16 -35.15 33.19
N ASN A 133 -1.56 -35.42 32.03
CA ASN A 133 -1.42 -36.73 31.35
C ASN A 133 -2.44 -37.13 30.25
N GLY A 134 -3.10 -36.20 29.54
CA GLY A 134 -3.86 -36.55 28.33
C GLY A 134 -3.06 -36.40 27.01
N PRO A 135 -3.28 -37.25 25.98
CA PRO A 135 -2.59 -37.13 24.70
C PRO A 135 -2.98 -35.85 23.94
N VAL A 136 -1.98 -35.20 23.33
CA VAL A 136 -2.18 -33.98 22.53
C VAL A 136 -2.71 -34.38 21.15
N LYS A 137 -3.95 -33.99 20.86
CA LYS A 137 -4.57 -34.22 19.55
C LYS A 137 -4.28 -33.03 18.64
N MET A 138 -3.35 -33.19 17.70
CA MET A 138 -3.06 -32.15 16.69
C MET A 138 -3.89 -32.37 15.44
N ILE A 139 -4.59 -31.34 14.98
CA ILE A 139 -5.32 -31.35 13.71
C ILE A 139 -4.51 -30.49 12.72
N LYS A 140 -3.89 -31.13 11.74
CA LYS A 140 -3.24 -30.45 10.60
C LYS A 140 -3.93 -30.90 9.31
N SER A 141 -4.55 -29.95 8.63
CA SER A 141 -5.02 -30.08 7.24
C SER A 141 -5.83 -31.35 6.92
N GLY A 142 -6.84 -31.66 7.75
CA GLY A 142 -7.85 -32.67 7.44
C GLY A 142 -7.47 -34.14 7.70
N ASN A 143 -6.27 -34.44 8.23
CA ASN A 143 -5.93 -35.80 8.66
C ASN A 143 -5.67 -35.85 10.18
N LEU A 144 -6.35 -36.79 10.84
CA LEU A 144 -6.19 -37.06 12.27
C LEU A 144 -4.90 -37.86 12.50
N SER A 145 -3.98 -37.35 13.31
CA SER A 145 -2.83 -38.13 13.77
C SER A 145 -2.66 -37.98 15.28
N GLU A 146 -2.54 -39.12 15.96
CA GLU A 146 -2.34 -39.22 17.40
C GLU A 146 -0.89 -39.64 17.64
N VAL A 147 -0.15 -38.83 18.39
CA VAL A 147 1.23 -39.14 18.78
C VAL A 147 1.23 -39.41 20.27
N GLY A 148 1.44 -40.67 20.64
CA GLY A 148 1.66 -41.06 22.03
C GLY A 148 3.02 -40.56 22.51
N ILE A 149 3.03 -39.90 23.67
CA ILE A 149 4.24 -39.67 24.45
C ILE A 149 4.51 -40.94 25.26
N ASN A 150 5.72 -41.50 25.16
CA ASN A 150 6.21 -42.55 26.07
C ASN A 150 6.89 -41.89 27.27
#